data_AF-A0A4V1Y2C5-F1
#
_entry.id   AF-A0A4V1Y2C5-F1
#
_cell.length_a   1.000
_cell.length_b   1.000
_cell.length_c   1.000
_cell.angle_alpha   90.00
_cell.angle_beta   90.00
_cell.angle_gamma   90.00
#
_symmetry.space_group_name_H-M   'P 1'
#
loop_
_entity.id
_entity.type
_entity.pdbx_description
1 polymer ?
#
loop_
_entity_poly.entity_id
_entity_poly.type
_entity_poly.pdbx_seq_one_letter_code
_entity_poly.pdbx_strand_id
1 'polypeptide(L)'
;MADAFERSEHKMREHGMSDTAIAQFEHLYEVWSNEESTSWIREEEVEPITDIPSFHDVYETINHEKAVDAFAKTAFLKLNGGLGTSMGLDYAKSLLPVRRHKAKPMRFLDIILGQVVTARKRLGVALPLTLMDSFRTSRDTMAAVAKDRHFEQKDVPVEIIQHVEPKIDVATGEPVTWETNPDLEWCPPGHGDLYSTLWESGLLDILEEQGYRYLFISNSDNLGARPSRTLAQHFENTGAPFMIEVARRTQADRKGGHIVRDVVTGRLMLREMTQVADEDRADAMDIHKHPFFNTNNIWVRIDVLRKKLAEYNGVLPLPVIRNYKTVDPTDPTSTKVVQLETAMGAAVNLFHGSICVEVDRMRFLPVKTTDDLFIMRSDRFHLTDSYEMEDGDYHFPNVTLDKRFYKNIRDFEERFPYGVPSIAAAASFEVQGDWTFGRNVSLFGDARLKDEGHPSYVPNGEYVGPQGIEPDEWL
;
A
#
# COMPACT_ATOMS: atom_id res chain seq x y z
N MET A 1 31.08 -19.13 -3.05
CA MET A 1 30.11 -18.14 -3.55
C MET A 1 29.25 -18.70 -4.68
N ALA A 2 29.82 -19.34 -5.72
CA ALA A 2 29.02 -20.05 -6.74
C ALA A 2 28.06 -21.11 -6.15
N ASP A 3 28.42 -21.77 -5.04
CA ASP A 3 27.60 -22.81 -4.37
C ASP A 3 26.35 -22.26 -3.61
N ALA A 4 26.33 -21.00 -3.18
CA ALA A 4 25.26 -20.50 -2.28
C ALA A 4 23.98 -20.09 -3.04
N PHE A 5 24.14 -19.42 -4.19
CA PHE A 5 23.02 -19.12 -5.07
C PHE A 5 22.43 -20.40 -5.68
N GLU A 6 23.28 -21.33 -6.15
CA GLU A 6 22.84 -22.62 -6.72
C GLU A 6 21.93 -23.40 -5.75
N ARG A 7 22.18 -23.33 -4.43
CA ARG A 7 21.28 -23.92 -3.42
C ARG A 7 19.94 -23.20 -3.31
N SER A 8 19.94 -21.88 -3.39
CA SER A 8 18.69 -21.09 -3.42
C SER A 8 17.89 -21.39 -4.68
N GLU A 9 18.55 -21.40 -5.84
CA GLU A 9 17.94 -21.80 -7.11
C GLU A 9 17.35 -23.21 -7.03
N HIS A 10 18.11 -24.19 -6.54
CA HIS A 10 17.64 -25.56 -6.39
C HIS A 10 16.39 -25.61 -5.50
N LYS A 11 16.42 -24.95 -4.35
CA LYS A 11 15.28 -24.87 -3.43
C LYS A 11 14.05 -24.20 -4.07
N MET A 12 14.25 -23.13 -4.84
CA MET A 12 13.18 -22.47 -5.60
C MET A 12 12.58 -23.40 -6.65
N ARG A 13 13.41 -24.13 -7.41
CA ARG A 13 12.95 -25.11 -8.41
C ARG A 13 12.17 -26.26 -7.76
N GLU A 14 12.64 -26.79 -6.62
CA GLU A 14 11.91 -27.81 -5.86
C GLU A 14 10.57 -27.31 -5.33
N HIS A 15 10.47 -26.01 -5.01
CA HIS A 15 9.22 -25.36 -4.61
C HIS A 15 8.33 -24.95 -5.80
N GLY A 16 8.72 -25.28 -7.04
CA GLY A 16 7.94 -25.02 -8.24
C GLY A 16 7.98 -23.57 -8.73
N MET A 17 9.00 -22.79 -8.35
CA MET A 17 9.20 -21.45 -8.88
C MET A 17 9.60 -21.49 -10.36
N SER A 18 9.14 -20.50 -11.10
CA SER A 18 9.45 -20.35 -12.52
C SER A 18 10.85 -19.82 -12.77
N ASP A 19 11.31 -19.91 -14.02
CA ASP A 19 12.58 -19.31 -14.43
C ASP A 19 12.57 -17.77 -14.28
N THR A 20 11.42 -17.11 -14.45
CA THR A 20 11.29 -15.66 -14.23
C THR A 20 11.42 -15.31 -12.74
N ALA A 21 10.80 -16.07 -11.85
CA ALA A 21 10.94 -15.88 -10.41
C ALA A 21 12.39 -16.09 -9.95
N ILE A 22 13.06 -17.12 -10.49
CA ILE A 22 14.47 -17.42 -10.20
C ILE A 22 15.38 -16.32 -10.72
N ALA A 23 15.20 -15.86 -11.97
CA ALA A 23 15.98 -14.77 -12.55
C ALA A 23 15.78 -13.45 -11.79
N GLN A 24 14.56 -13.18 -11.31
CA GLN A 24 14.28 -12.05 -10.43
C GLN A 24 15.09 -12.17 -9.14
N PHE A 25 15.04 -13.32 -8.47
CA PHE A 25 15.81 -13.53 -7.24
C PHE A 25 17.32 -13.49 -7.47
N GLU A 26 17.81 -14.04 -8.58
CA GLU A 26 19.22 -13.98 -8.99
C GLU A 26 19.70 -12.54 -9.07
N HIS A 27 18.96 -11.67 -9.77
CA HIS A 27 19.29 -10.25 -9.84
C HIS A 27 19.38 -9.61 -8.44
N LEU A 28 18.42 -9.89 -7.56
CA LEU A 28 18.43 -9.35 -6.20
C LEU A 28 19.64 -9.87 -5.40
N TYR A 29 19.91 -11.18 -5.51
CA TYR A 29 20.99 -11.87 -4.81
C TYR A 29 22.36 -11.36 -5.27
N GLU A 30 22.57 -11.18 -6.57
CA GLU A 30 23.81 -10.63 -7.13
C GLU A 30 24.07 -9.21 -6.62
N VAL A 31 23.07 -8.33 -6.62
CA VAL A 31 23.18 -6.97 -6.10
C VAL A 31 23.50 -7.00 -4.60
N TRP A 32 22.80 -7.83 -3.82
CA TRP A 32 23.04 -7.97 -2.39
C TRP A 32 24.44 -8.49 -2.07
N SER A 33 24.91 -9.50 -2.81
CA SER A 33 26.19 -10.18 -2.55
C SER A 33 27.40 -9.40 -3.01
N ASN A 34 27.27 -8.56 -4.05
CA ASN A 34 28.40 -7.82 -4.63
C ASN A 34 28.49 -6.36 -4.18
N GLU A 35 27.40 -5.73 -3.73
CA GLU A 35 27.43 -4.34 -3.28
C GLU A 35 27.51 -4.25 -1.74
N GLU A 36 28.51 -3.51 -1.22
CA GLU A 36 28.72 -3.37 0.23
C GLU A 36 27.55 -2.67 0.96
N SER A 37 26.82 -1.79 0.26
CA SER A 37 25.65 -1.09 0.82
C SER A 37 24.68 -0.67 -0.28
N THR A 38 23.43 -0.37 0.11
CA THR A 38 22.45 0.26 -0.78
C THR A 38 23.02 1.57 -1.33
N SER A 39 22.99 1.76 -2.65
CA SER A 39 23.43 3.02 -3.25
C SER A 39 22.59 4.18 -2.70
N TRP A 40 23.27 5.15 -2.10
CA TRP A 40 22.67 6.38 -1.61
C TRP A 40 22.22 7.23 -2.79
N ILE A 41 21.06 7.87 -2.68
CA ILE A 41 20.63 8.94 -3.58
C ILE A 41 20.95 10.25 -2.86
N ARG A 42 21.96 10.98 -3.33
CA ARG A 42 22.44 12.19 -2.64
C ARG A 42 21.52 13.37 -2.88
N GLU A 43 21.41 14.26 -1.90
CA GLU A 43 20.61 15.48 -2.05
C GLU A 43 21.12 16.37 -3.20
N GLU A 44 22.42 16.40 -3.45
CA GLU A 44 23.03 17.19 -4.53
C GLU A 44 22.78 16.62 -5.95
N GLU A 45 22.40 15.35 -6.04
CA GLU A 45 22.13 14.65 -7.31
C GLU A 45 20.66 14.77 -7.73
N VAL A 46 19.83 15.38 -6.89
CA VAL A 46 18.38 15.44 -7.10
C VAL A 46 17.83 16.85 -6.90
N GLU A 47 16.74 17.13 -7.60
CA GLU A 47 15.92 18.30 -7.39
C GLU A 47 14.53 17.91 -6.86
N PRO A 48 13.94 18.73 -5.98
CA PRO A 48 12.56 18.52 -5.55
C PRO A 48 11.59 18.80 -6.70
N ILE A 49 10.51 18.03 -6.79
CA ILE A 49 9.40 18.35 -7.68
C ILE A 49 8.46 19.29 -6.96
N THR A 50 8.30 20.49 -7.52
CA THR A 50 7.44 21.55 -6.98
C THR A 50 6.40 22.02 -7.98
N ASP A 51 6.69 21.90 -9.28
CA ASP A 51 5.82 22.32 -10.38
C ASP A 51 5.11 21.12 -11.00
N ILE A 52 4.00 20.70 -10.39
CA ILE A 52 3.14 19.62 -10.87
C ILE A 52 1.67 20.07 -10.82
N PRO A 53 0.82 19.63 -11.77
CA PRO A 53 -0.60 19.98 -11.74
C PRO A 53 -1.28 19.32 -10.55
N SER A 54 -2.21 20.03 -9.91
CA SER A 54 -3.10 19.44 -8.92
C SER A 54 -4.31 18.77 -9.56
N PHE A 55 -4.94 17.84 -8.84
CA PHE A 55 -6.19 17.21 -9.26
C PHE A 55 -7.26 18.27 -9.56
N HIS A 56 -7.27 19.37 -8.82
CA HIS A 56 -8.18 20.49 -9.04
C HIS A 56 -7.93 21.15 -10.41
N ASP A 57 -6.68 21.53 -10.71
CA ASP A 57 -6.30 22.12 -12.01
C ASP A 57 -6.67 21.19 -13.17
N VAL A 58 -6.44 19.89 -12.99
CA VAL A 58 -6.80 18.87 -13.97
C VAL A 58 -8.31 18.77 -14.14
N TYR A 59 -9.07 18.81 -13.04
CA TYR A 59 -10.52 18.74 -13.06
C TYR A 59 -11.15 19.90 -13.82
N GLU A 60 -10.62 21.11 -13.72
CA GLU A 60 -11.12 22.29 -14.44
C GLU A 60 -10.99 22.16 -15.96
N THR A 61 -10.04 21.37 -16.45
CA THR A 61 -9.77 21.19 -17.89
C THR A 61 -10.41 19.93 -18.49
N ILE A 62 -11.19 19.19 -17.69
CA ILE A 62 -11.77 17.90 -18.09
C ILE A 62 -12.80 18.08 -19.22
N ASN A 63 -12.76 17.17 -20.19
CA ASN A 63 -13.84 16.98 -21.15
C ASN A 63 -14.55 15.66 -20.82
N HIS A 64 -15.83 15.73 -20.43
CA HIS A 64 -16.54 14.57 -19.90
C HIS A 64 -16.60 13.38 -20.86
N GLU A 65 -16.74 13.60 -22.17
CA GLU A 65 -16.79 12.52 -23.16
C GLU A 65 -15.42 11.85 -23.30
N LYS A 66 -14.37 12.66 -23.48
CA LYS A 66 -12.99 12.15 -23.53
C LYS A 66 -12.58 11.45 -22.24
N ALA A 67 -13.07 11.92 -21.10
CA ALA A 67 -12.80 11.30 -19.81
C ALA A 67 -13.43 9.90 -19.70
N VAL A 68 -14.65 9.72 -20.21
CA VAL A 68 -15.27 8.39 -20.24
C VAL A 68 -14.55 7.48 -21.22
N ASP A 69 -14.14 7.99 -22.39
CA ASP A 69 -13.36 7.23 -23.37
C ASP A 69 -12.01 6.76 -22.79
N ALA A 70 -11.20 7.69 -22.24
CA ALA A 70 -9.95 7.39 -21.55
C ALA A 70 -10.12 6.34 -20.45
N PHE A 71 -11.18 6.51 -19.65
CA PHE A 71 -11.52 5.61 -18.56
C PHE A 71 -11.95 4.21 -19.05
N ALA A 72 -12.65 4.11 -20.18
CA ALA A 72 -13.02 2.84 -20.80
C ALA A 72 -11.79 2.03 -21.26
N LYS A 73 -10.70 2.72 -21.60
CA LYS A 73 -9.39 2.11 -21.97
C LYS A 73 -8.52 1.78 -20.75
N THR A 74 -9.02 1.94 -19.53
CA THR A 74 -8.25 1.73 -18.29
C THR A 74 -8.61 0.40 -17.60
N ALA A 75 -7.59 -0.36 -17.20
CA ALA A 75 -7.66 -1.52 -16.34
C ALA A 75 -7.16 -1.21 -14.92
N PHE A 76 -7.64 -1.94 -13.91
CA PHE A 76 -7.30 -1.74 -12.50
C PHE A 76 -6.54 -2.94 -11.95
N LEU A 77 -5.47 -2.67 -11.21
CA LEU A 77 -4.74 -3.67 -10.45
C LEU A 77 -4.60 -3.23 -9.00
N LYS A 78 -4.97 -4.10 -8.06
CA LYS A 78 -4.79 -3.88 -6.62
C LYS A 78 -3.72 -4.83 -6.08
N LEU A 79 -2.71 -4.27 -5.41
CA LEU A 79 -1.73 -5.05 -4.66
C LEU A 79 -2.39 -5.63 -3.40
N ASN A 80 -2.43 -6.95 -3.30
CA ASN A 80 -3.12 -7.68 -2.24
C ASN A 80 -2.32 -8.90 -1.72
N GLY A 81 -1.02 -8.99 -2.04
CA GLY A 81 -0.14 -10.06 -1.55
C GLY A 81 0.32 -9.91 -0.09
N GLY A 82 0.21 -8.71 0.48
CA GLY A 82 0.69 -8.40 1.82
C GLY A 82 -0.21 -8.95 2.94
N LEU A 83 0.39 -9.69 3.86
CA LEU A 83 -0.22 -10.00 5.15
C LEU A 83 -0.14 -8.77 6.06
N GLY A 84 -1.18 -8.50 6.83
CA GLY A 84 -1.20 -7.41 7.82
C GLY A 84 -0.39 -7.74 9.09
N THR A 85 0.81 -8.30 8.94
CA THR A 85 1.63 -8.83 10.05
C THR A 85 2.01 -7.76 11.08
N SER A 86 2.14 -6.49 10.66
CA SER A 86 2.34 -5.37 11.58
C SER A 86 1.22 -5.21 12.60
N MET A 87 0.00 -5.64 12.24
CA MET A 87 -1.22 -5.64 13.06
C MET A 87 -1.56 -7.05 13.57
N GLY A 88 -0.65 -8.03 13.47
CA GLY A 88 -0.86 -9.40 13.94
C GLY A 88 -1.91 -10.19 13.14
N LEU A 89 -2.13 -9.84 11.87
CA LEU A 89 -3.04 -10.57 10.98
C LEU A 89 -2.37 -11.80 10.38
N ASP A 90 -3.10 -12.91 10.36
CA ASP A 90 -2.76 -14.18 9.72
C ASP A 90 -3.45 -14.38 8.34
N TYR A 91 -4.19 -13.36 7.88
CA TYR A 91 -4.90 -13.34 6.61
C TYR A 91 -4.64 -12.05 5.82
N ALA A 92 -5.12 -12.00 4.57
CA ALA A 92 -4.98 -10.87 3.67
C ALA A 92 -5.55 -9.59 4.29
N LYS A 93 -4.77 -8.52 4.33
CA LYS A 93 -5.21 -7.25 4.96
C LYS A 93 -6.48 -6.69 4.32
N SER A 94 -6.71 -6.94 3.04
CA SER A 94 -7.92 -6.50 2.34
C SER A 94 -9.21 -7.12 2.89
N LEU A 95 -9.12 -8.23 3.62
CA LEU A 95 -10.25 -8.90 4.25
C LEU A 95 -10.57 -8.36 5.65
N LEU A 96 -9.80 -7.39 6.15
CA LEU A 96 -10.06 -6.73 7.41
C LEU A 96 -11.31 -5.84 7.30
N PRO A 97 -12.30 -5.95 8.21
CA PRO A 97 -13.41 -5.01 8.29
C PRO A 97 -12.93 -3.59 8.65
N VAL A 98 -13.40 -2.59 7.91
CA VAL A 98 -12.93 -1.20 8.02
C VAL A 98 -14.05 -0.21 8.31
N ARG A 99 -15.25 -0.44 7.77
CA ARG A 99 -16.36 0.49 7.95
C ARG A 99 -17.68 -0.26 7.85
N ARG A 100 -18.75 0.31 8.39
CA ARG A 100 -20.10 -0.22 8.17
C ARG A 100 -20.78 0.52 7.03
N HIS A 101 -21.49 -0.22 6.17
CA HIS A 101 -22.37 0.33 5.14
C HIS A 101 -23.68 -0.44 5.13
N LYS A 102 -24.82 0.26 5.16
CA LYS A 102 -26.15 -0.37 5.19
C LYS A 102 -26.26 -1.50 6.23
N ALA A 103 -25.78 -1.21 7.45
CA ALA A 103 -25.68 -2.11 8.60
C ALA A 103 -24.72 -3.31 8.47
N LYS A 104 -24.05 -3.50 7.33
CA LYS A 104 -23.07 -4.58 7.12
C LYS A 104 -21.63 -4.11 7.40
N PRO A 105 -20.79 -4.94 8.03
CA PRO A 105 -19.35 -4.68 8.04
C PRO A 105 -18.80 -4.84 6.62
N MET A 106 -18.03 -3.85 6.18
CA MET A 106 -17.38 -3.81 4.88
C MET A 106 -15.89 -4.01 5.10
N ARG A 107 -15.31 -4.96 4.38
CA ARG A 107 -13.86 -5.14 4.29
C ARG A 107 -13.29 -4.21 3.22
N PHE A 108 -11.98 -4.02 3.17
CA PHE A 108 -11.38 -3.26 2.07
C PHE A 108 -11.77 -3.84 0.71
N LEU A 109 -11.72 -5.17 0.58
CA LEU A 109 -12.08 -5.86 -0.64
C LEU A 109 -13.53 -5.58 -1.06
N ASP A 110 -14.48 -5.61 -0.12
CA ASP A 110 -15.89 -5.32 -0.44
C ASP A 110 -16.09 -3.89 -0.95
N ILE A 111 -15.34 -2.94 -0.39
CA ILE A 111 -15.36 -1.53 -0.83
C ILE A 111 -14.75 -1.41 -2.23
N ILE A 112 -13.61 -2.05 -2.49
CA ILE A 112 -12.94 -2.05 -3.80
C ILE A 112 -13.86 -2.63 -4.89
N LEU A 113 -14.47 -3.79 -4.64
CA LEU A 113 -15.42 -4.41 -5.56
C LEU A 113 -16.64 -3.49 -5.79
N GLY A 114 -17.17 -2.89 -4.72
CA GLY A 114 -18.27 -1.93 -4.80
C GLY A 114 -17.94 -0.68 -5.62
N GLN A 115 -16.74 -0.12 -5.47
CA GLN A 115 -16.25 1.02 -6.27
C GLN A 115 -16.21 0.68 -7.76
N VAL A 116 -15.64 -0.48 -8.11
CA VAL A 116 -15.54 -0.94 -9.50
C VAL A 116 -16.92 -1.21 -10.10
N VAL A 117 -17.77 -1.98 -9.42
CA VAL A 117 -19.14 -2.28 -9.89
C VAL A 117 -19.96 -1.01 -10.06
N THR A 118 -19.82 -0.05 -9.15
CA THR A 118 -20.52 1.24 -9.25
C THR A 118 -20.03 2.04 -10.44
N ALA A 119 -18.72 2.11 -10.67
CA ALA A 119 -18.15 2.80 -11.83
C ALA A 119 -18.60 2.17 -13.16
N ARG A 120 -18.58 0.84 -13.27
CA ARG A 120 -19.08 0.09 -14.43
C ARG A 120 -20.53 0.47 -14.76
N LYS A 121 -21.41 0.44 -13.76
CA LYS A 121 -22.84 0.76 -13.94
C LYS A 121 -23.08 2.22 -14.29
N ARG A 122 -22.40 3.15 -13.61
CA ARG A 122 -22.62 4.60 -13.81
C ARG A 122 -22.11 5.10 -15.16
N LEU A 123 -20.99 4.56 -15.63
CA LEU A 123 -20.32 5.05 -16.83
C LEU A 123 -20.50 4.13 -18.05
N GLY A 124 -21.09 2.94 -17.87
CA GLY A 124 -21.31 2.00 -18.96
C GLY A 124 -20.02 1.40 -19.53
N VAL A 125 -19.00 1.22 -18.69
CA VAL A 125 -17.67 0.70 -19.08
C VAL A 125 -17.38 -0.66 -18.44
N ALA A 126 -16.47 -1.44 -19.03
CA ALA A 126 -16.09 -2.75 -18.53
C ALA A 126 -15.19 -2.71 -17.29
N LEU A 127 -14.19 -1.81 -17.24
CA LEU A 127 -13.29 -1.56 -16.10
C LEU A 127 -12.83 -2.84 -15.37
N PRO A 128 -11.91 -3.64 -15.94
CA PRO A 128 -11.47 -4.88 -15.34
C PRO A 128 -10.65 -4.59 -14.07
N LEU A 129 -10.79 -5.47 -13.07
CA LEU A 129 -10.03 -5.45 -11.83
C LEU A 129 -9.26 -6.75 -11.69
N THR A 130 -7.95 -6.65 -11.50
CA THR A 130 -7.08 -7.76 -11.15
C THR A 130 -6.50 -7.51 -9.75
N LEU A 131 -6.46 -8.55 -8.91
CA LEU A 131 -5.84 -8.58 -7.61
C LEU A 131 -4.50 -9.28 -7.76
N MET A 132 -3.43 -8.65 -7.32
CA MET A 132 -2.12 -9.29 -7.22
C MET A 132 -2.00 -9.88 -5.82
N ASP A 133 -2.32 -11.16 -5.71
CA ASP A 133 -2.33 -11.92 -4.48
C ASP A 133 -0.98 -12.61 -4.26
N SER A 134 -0.78 -13.17 -3.07
CA SER A 134 0.30 -14.09 -2.77
C SER A 134 -0.26 -15.47 -2.46
N PHE A 135 0.60 -16.48 -2.38
CA PHE A 135 0.22 -17.82 -1.93
C PHE A 135 -0.51 -17.83 -0.57
N ARG A 136 -0.30 -16.79 0.26
CA ARG A 136 -0.97 -16.64 1.57
C ARG A 136 -2.30 -15.90 1.52
N THR A 137 -2.58 -15.14 0.46
CA THR A 137 -3.78 -14.28 0.38
C THR A 137 -4.80 -14.76 -0.66
N SER A 138 -4.35 -15.51 -1.66
CA SER A 138 -5.14 -16.00 -2.81
C SER A 138 -6.44 -16.69 -2.41
N ARG A 139 -6.35 -17.81 -1.69
CA ARG A 139 -7.51 -18.68 -1.39
C ARG A 139 -8.65 -17.91 -0.72
N ASP A 140 -8.33 -17.13 0.31
CA ASP A 140 -9.33 -16.45 1.13
C ASP A 140 -9.89 -15.21 0.40
N THR A 141 -9.06 -14.54 -0.42
CA THR A 141 -9.48 -13.44 -1.30
C THR A 141 -10.43 -13.94 -2.37
N MET A 142 -10.09 -15.00 -3.09
CA MET A 142 -10.93 -15.55 -4.15
C MET A 142 -12.23 -16.15 -3.61
N ALA A 143 -12.20 -16.76 -2.42
CA ALA A 143 -13.41 -17.19 -1.72
C ALA A 143 -14.32 -16.01 -1.33
N ALA A 144 -13.75 -14.83 -1.06
CA ALA A 144 -14.50 -13.62 -0.79
C ALA A 144 -15.08 -13.00 -2.07
N VAL A 145 -14.30 -12.93 -3.16
CA VAL A 145 -14.77 -12.45 -4.46
C VAL A 145 -15.91 -13.30 -5.00
N ALA A 146 -15.79 -14.63 -4.93
CA ALA A 146 -16.82 -15.56 -5.41
C ALA A 146 -18.18 -15.43 -4.67
N LYS A 147 -18.19 -14.86 -3.46
CA LYS A 147 -19.41 -14.59 -2.70
C LYS A 147 -20.11 -13.29 -3.13
N ASP A 148 -19.40 -12.38 -3.79
CA ASP A 148 -19.99 -11.13 -4.29
C ASP A 148 -20.73 -11.40 -5.61
N ARG A 149 -22.07 -11.46 -5.53
CA ARG A 149 -22.94 -11.70 -6.69
C ARG A 149 -23.08 -10.49 -7.63
N HIS A 150 -22.52 -9.34 -7.27
CA HIS A 150 -22.57 -8.13 -8.10
C HIS A 150 -21.31 -7.92 -8.91
N PHE A 151 -20.23 -8.63 -8.58
CA PHE A 151 -18.97 -8.59 -9.30
C PHE A 151 -18.88 -9.76 -10.28
N GLU A 152 -18.78 -9.45 -11.57
CA GLU A 152 -18.56 -10.43 -12.63
C GLU A 152 -17.43 -9.96 -13.55
N GLN A 153 -16.56 -10.88 -13.96
CA GLN A 153 -15.47 -10.62 -14.90
C GLN A 153 -15.08 -11.94 -15.57
N LYS A 154 -14.82 -11.91 -16.89
CA LYS A 154 -14.56 -13.12 -17.68
C LYS A 154 -13.28 -13.03 -18.49
N ASP A 155 -13.12 -11.95 -19.25
CA ASP A 155 -12.07 -11.85 -20.28
C ASP A 155 -10.70 -11.43 -19.74
N VAL A 156 -10.67 -10.84 -18.55
CA VAL A 156 -9.44 -10.46 -17.84
C VAL A 156 -9.37 -11.24 -16.53
N PRO A 157 -8.23 -11.86 -16.19
CA PRO A 157 -8.12 -12.62 -14.94
C PRO A 157 -8.33 -11.71 -13.74
N VAL A 158 -9.10 -12.20 -12.77
CA VAL A 158 -9.35 -11.49 -11.50
C VAL A 158 -8.14 -11.56 -10.58
N GLU A 159 -7.27 -12.56 -10.77
CA GLU A 159 -6.12 -12.82 -9.91
C GLU A 159 -4.87 -13.04 -10.76
N ILE A 160 -3.75 -12.47 -10.31
CA ILE A 160 -2.40 -12.93 -10.62
C ILE A 160 -1.68 -13.17 -9.29
N ILE A 161 -0.75 -14.12 -9.26
CA ILE A 161 -0.06 -14.51 -8.03
C ILE A 161 1.37 -14.01 -8.12
N GLN A 162 1.77 -13.16 -7.17
CA GLN A 162 3.15 -12.68 -7.06
C GLN A 162 4.10 -13.83 -6.68
N HIS A 163 5.39 -13.67 -6.99
CA HIS A 163 6.39 -14.68 -6.68
C HIS A 163 6.69 -14.78 -5.17
N VAL A 164 7.48 -15.78 -4.83
CA VAL A 164 7.99 -16.03 -3.48
C VAL A 164 9.47 -16.44 -3.60
N GLU A 165 10.28 -15.98 -2.66
CA GLU A 165 11.72 -16.22 -2.62
C GLU A 165 12.15 -16.72 -1.24
N PRO A 166 13.26 -17.48 -1.16
CA PRO A 166 13.78 -17.94 0.12
C PRO A 166 14.42 -16.79 0.88
N LYS A 167 14.23 -16.75 2.20
CA LYS A 167 15.03 -15.90 3.09
C LYS A 167 16.46 -16.41 3.11
N ILE A 168 17.43 -15.50 3.08
CA ILE A 168 18.85 -15.83 3.03
C ILE A 168 19.44 -15.74 4.44
N ASP A 169 20.15 -16.76 4.90
CA ASP A 169 20.92 -16.70 6.15
C ASP A 169 22.08 -15.70 5.98
N VAL A 170 22.13 -14.70 6.85
CA VAL A 170 23.12 -13.61 6.77
C VAL A 170 24.56 -14.12 6.96
N ALA A 171 24.75 -15.20 7.71
CA ALA A 171 26.07 -15.74 8.02
C ALA A 171 26.67 -16.55 6.86
N THR A 172 25.83 -17.24 6.09
CA THR A 172 26.28 -18.18 5.06
C THR A 172 25.99 -17.71 3.64
N GLY A 173 24.99 -16.86 3.44
CA GLY A 173 24.44 -16.54 2.12
C GLY A 173 23.58 -17.66 1.52
N GLU A 174 23.33 -18.74 2.25
CA GLU A 174 22.51 -19.86 1.79
C GLU A 174 21.02 -19.64 2.14
N PRO A 175 20.07 -20.32 1.47
CA PRO A 175 18.67 -20.23 1.86
C PRO A 175 18.48 -20.83 3.27
N VAL A 176 17.79 -20.10 4.15
CA VAL A 176 17.59 -20.54 5.54
C VAL A 176 16.76 -21.83 5.59
N THR A 177 17.06 -22.70 6.56
CA THR A 177 16.24 -23.88 6.89
C THR A 177 15.63 -23.68 8.29
N TRP A 178 14.35 -23.97 8.43
CA TRP A 178 13.57 -23.78 9.65
C TRP A 178 12.51 -24.88 9.83
N GLU A 179 12.97 -26.04 10.31
CA GLU A 179 12.15 -27.26 10.43
C GLU A 179 10.86 -27.09 11.25
N THR A 180 10.89 -26.22 12.27
CA THR A 180 9.73 -25.95 13.13
C THR A 180 8.55 -25.38 12.34
N ASN A 181 8.82 -24.59 11.30
CA ASN A 181 7.80 -24.04 10.41
C ASN A 181 8.43 -23.65 9.04
N PRO A 182 8.45 -24.58 8.07
CA PRO A 182 9.07 -24.34 6.77
C PRO A 182 8.48 -23.16 5.98
N ASP A 183 7.22 -22.76 6.24
CA ASP A 183 6.63 -21.59 5.59
C ASP A 183 7.35 -20.28 5.96
N LEU A 184 8.06 -20.26 7.09
CA LEU A 184 8.88 -19.12 7.53
C LEU A 184 10.21 -19.04 6.79
N GLU A 185 10.59 -20.03 5.99
CA GLU A 185 11.78 -19.97 5.14
C GLU A 185 11.58 -19.06 3.92
N TRP A 186 10.34 -18.65 3.65
CA TRP A 186 9.94 -17.93 2.45
C TRP A 186 9.44 -16.52 2.76
N CYS A 187 9.67 -15.60 1.83
CA CYS A 187 9.14 -14.24 1.87
C CYS A 187 8.71 -13.76 0.48
N PRO A 188 7.80 -12.77 0.42
CA PRO A 188 7.53 -12.10 -0.84
C PRO A 188 8.68 -11.13 -1.21
N PRO A 189 9.04 -11.00 -2.49
CA PRO A 189 10.11 -10.11 -3.02
C PRO A 189 9.75 -8.60 -3.01
N GLY A 190 8.85 -8.17 -2.12
CA GLY A 190 8.30 -6.82 -2.11
C GLY A 190 7.29 -6.56 -3.24
N HIS A 191 6.79 -5.33 -3.32
CA HIS A 191 5.75 -4.99 -4.30
C HIS A 191 6.29 -4.63 -5.69
N GLY A 192 7.60 -4.43 -5.85
CA GLY A 192 8.23 -4.24 -7.17
C GLY A 192 8.21 -5.51 -8.04
N ASP A 193 8.04 -6.69 -7.44
CA ASP A 193 7.82 -7.96 -8.14
C ASP A 193 6.56 -7.99 -9.03
N LEU A 194 5.69 -6.99 -8.85
CA LEU A 194 4.60 -6.68 -9.77
C LEU A 194 5.01 -6.78 -11.24
N TYR A 195 6.18 -6.24 -11.61
CA TYR A 195 6.60 -6.18 -13.00
C TYR A 195 6.93 -7.55 -13.59
N SER A 196 7.66 -8.37 -12.85
CA SER A 196 7.99 -9.74 -13.21
C SER A 196 6.74 -10.62 -13.23
N THR A 197 5.81 -10.39 -12.28
CA THR A 197 4.50 -11.07 -12.23
C THR A 197 3.63 -10.69 -13.43
N LEU A 198 3.61 -9.41 -13.83
CA LEU A 198 2.88 -8.93 -15.02
C LEU A 198 3.43 -9.56 -16.31
N TRP A 199 4.74 -9.72 -16.39
CA TRP A 199 5.42 -10.38 -17.50
C TRP A 199 5.03 -11.87 -17.57
N GLU A 200 5.18 -12.60 -16.47
CA GLU A 200 4.90 -14.03 -16.44
C GLU A 200 3.43 -14.37 -16.64
N SER A 201 2.52 -13.60 -16.03
CA SER A 201 1.07 -13.84 -16.14
C SER A 201 0.50 -13.55 -17.53
N GLY A 202 1.25 -12.87 -18.41
CA GLY A 202 0.75 -12.40 -19.70
C GLY A 202 -0.38 -11.37 -19.59
N LEU A 203 -0.58 -10.76 -18.40
CA LEU A 203 -1.72 -9.86 -18.16
C LEU A 203 -1.69 -8.67 -19.11
N LEU A 204 -0.52 -8.11 -19.41
CA LEU A 204 -0.41 -6.97 -20.31
C LEU A 204 -0.86 -7.32 -21.73
N ASP A 205 -0.52 -8.50 -22.24
CA ASP A 205 -0.98 -8.97 -23.55
C ASP A 205 -2.50 -9.16 -23.57
N ILE A 206 -3.06 -9.82 -22.54
CA ILE A 206 -4.53 -9.99 -22.39
C ILE A 206 -5.22 -8.63 -22.39
N LEU A 207 -4.69 -7.66 -21.64
CA LEU A 207 -5.27 -6.32 -21.57
C LEU A 207 -5.21 -5.59 -22.92
N GLU A 208 -4.09 -5.66 -23.64
CA GLU A 208 -3.98 -5.05 -24.98
C GLU A 208 -4.93 -5.70 -25.99
N GLU A 209 -5.05 -7.03 -25.98
CA GLU A 209 -5.97 -7.78 -26.84
C GLU A 209 -7.44 -7.41 -26.59
N GLN A 210 -7.80 -7.11 -25.34
CA GLN A 210 -9.12 -6.61 -24.95
C GLN A 210 -9.30 -5.09 -25.19
N GLY A 211 -8.29 -4.40 -25.73
CA GLY A 211 -8.35 -3.00 -26.11
C GLY A 211 -8.01 -1.99 -25.00
N TYR A 212 -7.53 -2.45 -23.85
CA TYR A 212 -7.07 -1.55 -22.79
C TYR A 212 -5.70 -0.96 -23.14
N ARG A 213 -5.48 0.30 -22.73
CA ARG A 213 -4.26 1.07 -22.98
C ARG A 213 -3.54 1.50 -21.71
N TYR A 214 -4.29 1.59 -20.61
CA TYR A 214 -3.79 2.10 -19.35
C TYR A 214 -4.02 1.09 -18.23
N LEU A 215 -3.05 0.98 -17.33
CA LEU A 215 -3.16 0.20 -16.10
C LEU A 215 -3.02 1.14 -14.91
N PHE A 216 -4.05 1.19 -14.06
CA PHE A 216 -4.00 1.88 -12.77
C PHE A 216 -3.73 0.89 -11.65
N ILE A 217 -2.67 1.13 -10.89
CA ILE A 217 -2.11 0.24 -9.89
C ILE A 217 -2.14 0.94 -8.54
N SER A 218 -2.63 0.26 -7.50
CA SER A 218 -2.63 0.83 -6.14
C SER A 218 -2.69 -0.23 -5.05
N ASN A 219 -2.38 0.16 -3.82
CA ASN A 219 -2.50 -0.73 -2.66
C ASN A 219 -3.98 -1.04 -2.34
N SER A 220 -4.28 -2.28 -1.97
CA SER A 220 -5.61 -2.68 -1.46
C SER A 220 -5.95 -2.02 -0.11
N ASP A 221 -4.94 -1.67 0.69
CA ASP A 221 -5.13 -0.99 1.98
C ASP A 221 -5.28 0.54 1.87
N ASN A 222 -5.24 1.09 0.64
CA ASN A 222 -5.59 2.48 0.35
C ASN A 222 -6.98 2.55 -0.29
N LEU A 223 -8.00 2.90 0.52
CA LEU A 223 -9.39 3.05 0.04
C LEU A 223 -9.63 4.31 -0.78
N GLY A 224 -8.72 5.28 -0.69
CA GLY A 224 -8.76 6.51 -1.47
C GLY A 224 -8.40 6.29 -2.95
N ALA A 225 -7.66 5.23 -3.25
CA ALA A 225 -7.24 4.85 -4.60
C ALA A 225 -8.39 4.23 -5.40
N ARG A 226 -9.39 5.06 -5.70
CA ARG A 226 -10.62 4.72 -6.39
C ARG A 226 -10.58 5.11 -7.87
N PRO A 227 -11.47 4.54 -8.71
CA PRO A 227 -11.52 4.89 -10.12
C PRO A 227 -11.76 6.38 -10.38
N SER A 228 -11.00 6.96 -11.30
CA SER A 228 -11.05 8.40 -11.62
C SER A 228 -10.96 8.63 -13.13
N ARG A 229 -12.09 8.99 -13.74
CA ARG A 229 -12.13 9.38 -15.17
C ARG A 229 -11.33 10.66 -15.45
N THR A 230 -11.25 11.55 -14.47
CA THR A 230 -10.48 12.81 -14.54
C THR A 230 -9.00 12.50 -14.74
N LEU A 231 -8.44 11.63 -13.89
CA LEU A 231 -7.04 11.25 -13.97
C LEU A 231 -6.76 10.36 -15.19
N ALA A 232 -7.69 9.49 -15.56
CA ALA A 232 -7.58 8.72 -16.81
C ALA A 232 -7.45 9.64 -18.03
N GLN A 233 -8.29 10.68 -18.13
CA GLN A 233 -8.20 11.65 -19.24
C GLN A 233 -6.88 12.42 -19.21
N HIS A 234 -6.47 12.89 -18.02
CA HIS A 234 -5.23 13.64 -17.89
C HIS A 234 -4.03 12.81 -18.33
N PHE A 235 -3.97 11.56 -17.87
CA PHE A 235 -2.90 10.64 -18.24
C PHE A 235 -2.88 10.36 -19.75
N GLU A 236 -4.04 10.14 -20.36
CA GLU A 236 -4.13 10.00 -21.82
C GLU A 236 -3.63 11.25 -22.55
N ASN A 237 -4.04 12.45 -22.13
CA ASN A 237 -3.68 13.70 -22.78
C ASN A 237 -2.17 14.01 -22.72
N THR A 238 -1.48 13.58 -21.66
CA THR A 238 -0.03 13.84 -21.52
C THR A 238 0.81 12.94 -22.42
N GLY A 239 0.29 11.77 -22.79
CA GLY A 239 1.04 10.74 -23.51
C GLY A 239 2.18 10.11 -22.70
N ALA A 240 2.31 10.46 -21.41
CA ALA A 240 3.38 10.00 -20.54
C ALA A 240 3.35 8.47 -20.38
N PRO A 241 4.52 7.82 -20.25
CA PRO A 241 4.58 6.37 -20.03
C PRO A 241 4.09 5.96 -18.64
N PHE A 242 4.28 6.86 -17.66
CA PHE A 242 4.03 6.63 -16.25
C PHE A 242 3.55 7.93 -15.61
N MET A 243 2.55 7.84 -14.74
CA MET A 243 2.10 8.95 -13.90
C MET A 243 1.91 8.47 -12.46
N ILE A 244 2.54 9.17 -11.52
CA ILE A 244 2.42 8.88 -10.09
C ILE A 244 1.49 9.91 -9.46
N GLU A 245 0.45 9.45 -8.77
CA GLU A 245 -0.30 10.35 -7.88
C GLU A 245 0.53 10.58 -6.61
N VAL A 246 0.76 11.84 -6.27
CA VAL A 246 1.47 12.23 -5.05
C VAL A 246 0.56 13.05 -4.16
N ALA A 247 0.68 12.88 -2.84
CA ALA A 247 -0.07 13.68 -1.88
C ALA A 247 0.87 14.62 -1.14
N ARG A 248 0.37 15.78 -0.67
CA ARG A 248 1.16 16.65 0.21
C ARG A 248 1.55 15.91 1.48
N ARG A 249 2.82 16.04 1.84
CA ARG A 249 3.37 15.51 3.08
C ARG A 249 2.83 16.28 4.28
N THR A 250 2.55 15.51 5.32
CA THR A 250 2.28 15.98 6.67
C THR A 250 3.42 15.55 7.59
N GLN A 251 3.45 16.08 8.80
CA GLN A 251 4.43 15.66 9.82
C GLN A 251 4.34 14.18 10.21
N ALA A 252 3.23 13.51 9.90
CA ALA A 252 3.02 12.08 10.12
C ALA A 252 3.66 11.21 9.01
N ASP A 253 3.91 11.77 7.82
CA ASP A 253 4.44 11.06 6.65
C ASP A 253 5.99 10.95 6.73
N ARG A 254 6.47 10.29 7.80
CA ARG A 254 7.90 10.10 8.10
C ARG A 254 8.48 8.78 7.57
N LYS A 255 7.63 7.85 7.16
CA LYS A 255 8.00 6.52 6.65
C LYS A 255 7.50 6.33 5.23
N GLY A 256 8.37 5.84 4.35
CA GLY A 256 8.16 5.70 2.90
C GLY A 256 8.92 6.75 2.10
N GLY A 257 8.79 6.71 0.77
CA GLY A 257 9.58 7.54 -0.13
C GLY A 257 8.88 8.79 -0.66
N HIS A 258 9.69 9.80 -0.95
CA HIS A 258 9.29 10.98 -1.71
C HIS A 258 9.80 10.85 -3.15
N ILE A 259 9.09 11.47 -4.10
CA ILE A 259 9.52 11.48 -5.49
C ILE A 259 10.42 12.71 -5.68
N VAL A 260 11.55 12.51 -6.35
CA VAL A 260 12.53 13.55 -6.73
C VAL A 260 12.82 13.45 -8.22
N ARG A 261 13.54 14.43 -8.78
CA ARG A 261 14.06 14.34 -10.15
C ARG A 261 15.58 14.29 -10.14
N ASP A 262 16.14 13.37 -10.90
CA ASP A 262 17.58 13.29 -11.13
C ASP A 262 18.07 14.50 -11.95
N VAL A 263 19.10 15.20 -11.46
CA VAL A 263 19.59 16.45 -12.10
C VAL A 263 20.27 16.21 -13.44
N VAL A 264 20.79 15.01 -13.69
CA VAL A 264 21.56 14.69 -14.90
C VAL A 264 20.64 14.22 -16.03
N THR A 265 19.76 13.28 -15.72
CA THR A 265 18.89 12.60 -16.68
C THR A 265 17.51 13.23 -16.79
N GLY A 266 17.13 14.07 -15.82
CA GLY A 266 15.80 14.69 -15.73
C GLY A 266 14.67 13.70 -15.40
N ARG A 267 15.00 12.45 -15.07
CA ARG A 267 14.02 11.40 -14.78
C ARG A 267 13.52 11.51 -13.36
N LEU A 268 12.28 11.10 -13.14
CA LEU A 268 11.75 10.97 -11.79
C LEU A 268 12.37 9.75 -11.11
N MET A 269 12.56 9.84 -9.80
CA MET A 269 13.06 8.75 -8.96
C MET A 269 12.27 8.71 -7.65
N LEU A 270 12.03 7.50 -7.15
CA LEU A 270 11.57 7.29 -5.78
C LEU A 270 12.79 7.27 -4.86
N ARG A 271 12.82 8.17 -3.89
CA ARG A 271 13.86 8.22 -2.85
C ARG A 271 13.27 7.78 -1.53
N GLU A 272 13.49 6.52 -1.19
CA GLU A 272 13.12 5.95 0.10
C GLU A 272 14.04 6.47 1.22
N MET A 273 13.54 6.58 2.44
CA MET A 273 14.37 7.02 3.59
C MET A 273 15.57 6.09 3.87
N THR A 274 15.51 4.83 3.44
CA THR A 274 16.64 3.88 3.52
C THR A 274 17.74 4.16 2.50
N GLN A 275 17.47 4.97 1.48
CA GLN A 275 18.41 5.40 0.43
C GLN A 275 18.93 6.83 0.67
N VAL A 276 18.55 7.46 1.79
CA VAL A 276 18.97 8.81 2.18
C VAL A 276 20.15 8.72 3.13
N ALA A 277 21.29 9.29 2.73
CA ALA A 277 22.47 9.34 3.58
C ALA A 277 22.19 10.12 4.88
N ASP A 278 22.86 9.76 5.97
CA ASP A 278 22.62 10.38 7.28
C ASP A 278 22.77 11.91 7.27
N GLU A 279 23.70 12.43 6.46
CA GLU A 279 23.92 13.87 6.26
C GLU A 279 22.78 14.57 5.50
N ASP A 280 22.09 13.86 4.60
CA ASP A 280 20.96 14.39 3.81
C ASP A 280 19.62 14.20 4.52
N ARG A 281 19.61 13.55 5.69
CA ARG A 281 18.38 13.18 6.40
C ARG A 281 17.52 14.38 6.76
N ALA A 282 18.14 15.49 7.16
CA ALA A 282 17.42 16.71 7.51
C ALA A 282 16.64 17.26 6.31
N ASP A 283 17.27 17.30 5.14
CA ASP A 283 16.66 17.75 3.89
C ASP A 283 15.53 16.81 3.45
N ALA A 284 15.76 15.50 3.45
CA ALA A 284 14.74 14.52 3.08
C ALA A 284 13.50 14.56 4.01
N MET A 285 13.68 14.93 5.28
CA MET A 285 12.60 15.10 6.24
C MET A 285 11.89 16.45 6.16
N ASP A 286 12.45 17.42 5.44
CA ASP A 286 11.83 18.73 5.24
C ASP A 286 10.67 18.63 4.24
N ILE A 287 9.45 18.72 4.77
CA ILE A 287 8.20 18.68 3.99
C ILE A 287 7.94 19.95 3.17
N HIS A 288 8.71 21.02 3.36
CA HIS A 288 8.65 22.20 2.51
C HIS A 288 9.62 22.09 1.33
N LYS A 289 10.77 21.46 1.56
CA LYS A 289 11.76 21.18 0.50
C LYS A 289 11.27 20.08 -0.44
N HIS A 290 10.85 18.96 0.12
CA HIS A 290 10.32 17.81 -0.61
C HIS A 290 8.85 17.62 -0.23
N PRO A 291 7.90 18.36 -0.86
CA PRO A 291 6.53 18.48 -0.36
C PRO A 291 5.62 17.30 -0.65
N PHE A 292 6.05 16.37 -1.51
CA PHE A 292 5.19 15.33 -2.05
C PHE A 292 5.62 13.93 -1.59
N PHE A 293 4.64 13.15 -1.18
CA PHE A 293 4.79 11.75 -0.80
C PHE A 293 4.22 10.84 -1.87
N ASN A 294 4.90 9.71 -2.14
CA ASN A 294 4.40 8.71 -3.06
C ASN A 294 3.18 7.99 -2.48
N THR A 295 2.02 8.11 -3.12
CA THR A 295 0.80 7.41 -2.67
C THR A 295 0.79 5.92 -3.01
N ASN A 296 1.73 5.49 -3.86
CA ASN A 296 1.72 4.19 -4.53
C ASN A 296 0.49 4.00 -5.45
N ASN A 297 -0.17 5.08 -5.87
CA ASN A 297 -1.17 5.07 -6.93
C ASN A 297 -0.47 5.44 -8.25
N ILE A 298 -0.40 4.49 -9.16
CA ILE A 298 0.46 4.54 -10.34
C ILE A 298 -0.39 4.26 -11.58
N TRP A 299 -0.25 5.11 -12.59
CA TRP A 299 -0.84 4.93 -13.91
C TRP A 299 0.26 4.59 -14.89
N VAL A 300 0.07 3.55 -15.69
CA VAL A 300 1.08 3.09 -16.65
C VAL A 300 0.46 2.86 -18.02
N ARG A 301 1.17 3.25 -19.07
CA ARG A 301 0.87 2.88 -20.44
C ARG A 301 1.28 1.43 -20.69
N ILE A 302 0.30 0.60 -21.04
CA ILE A 302 0.48 -0.86 -21.17
C ILE A 302 1.50 -1.18 -22.27
N ASP A 303 1.41 -0.52 -23.43
CA ASP A 303 2.31 -0.71 -24.58
C ASP A 303 3.78 -0.41 -24.21
N VAL A 304 4.00 0.69 -23.48
CA VAL A 304 5.33 1.11 -23.06
C VAL A 304 5.90 0.19 -21.98
N LEU A 305 5.09 -0.19 -20.99
CA LEU A 305 5.51 -1.13 -19.95
C LEU A 305 5.87 -2.48 -20.54
N ARG A 306 5.02 -3.02 -21.42
CA ARG A 306 5.25 -4.31 -22.07
C ARG A 306 6.56 -4.31 -22.86
N LYS A 307 6.81 -3.25 -23.64
CA LYS A 307 8.08 -3.10 -24.36
C LYS A 307 9.27 -3.05 -23.39
N LYS A 308 9.15 -2.30 -22.30
CA LYS A 308 10.21 -2.19 -21.29
C LYS A 308 10.49 -3.55 -20.63
N LEU A 309 9.47 -4.33 -20.30
CA LEU A 309 9.65 -5.68 -19.75
C LEU A 309 10.33 -6.61 -20.74
N ALA A 310 9.96 -6.55 -22.02
CA ALA A 310 10.60 -7.34 -23.07
C ALA A 310 12.10 -6.99 -23.24
N GLU A 311 12.49 -5.71 -23.07
CA GLU A 311 13.91 -5.29 -23.10
C GLU A 311 14.76 -5.92 -21.99
N TYR A 312 14.12 -6.32 -20.88
CA TYR A 312 14.78 -6.91 -19.70
C TYR A 312 14.35 -8.36 -19.44
N ASN A 313 13.74 -9.03 -20.42
CA ASN A 313 13.21 -10.41 -20.28
C ASN A 313 12.35 -10.61 -19.02
N GLY A 314 11.55 -9.60 -18.67
CA GLY A 314 10.63 -9.61 -17.53
C GLY A 314 11.22 -9.10 -16.21
N VAL A 315 12.54 -9.00 -16.07
CA VAL A 315 13.21 -8.66 -14.79
C VAL A 315 13.75 -7.23 -14.84
N LEU A 316 12.97 -6.27 -14.37
CA LEU A 316 13.42 -4.87 -14.34
C LEU A 316 14.56 -4.67 -13.32
N PRO A 317 15.59 -3.86 -13.64
CA PRO A 317 16.73 -3.59 -12.75
C PRO A 317 16.33 -2.57 -11.68
N LEU A 318 15.46 -2.97 -10.76
CA LEU A 318 15.00 -2.10 -9.68
C LEU A 318 16.01 -2.10 -8.52
N PRO A 319 16.18 -0.96 -7.81
CA PRO A 319 17.01 -0.90 -6.63
C PRO A 319 16.57 -1.91 -5.56
N VAL A 320 17.54 -2.65 -5.02
CA VAL A 320 17.32 -3.69 -4.02
C VAL A 320 17.23 -3.11 -2.62
N ILE A 321 16.16 -3.45 -1.92
CA ILE A 321 15.91 -3.13 -0.51
C ILE A 321 16.33 -4.36 0.32
N ARG A 322 17.21 -4.14 1.30
CA ARG A 322 17.75 -5.20 2.16
C ARG A 322 17.07 -5.15 3.52
N ASN A 323 16.18 -6.11 3.78
CA ASN A 323 15.44 -6.17 5.03
C ASN A 323 16.01 -7.25 5.95
N TYR A 324 16.89 -6.84 6.87
CA TYR A 324 17.45 -7.72 7.91
C TYR A 324 16.42 -8.00 9.00
N LYS A 325 16.14 -9.28 9.22
CA LYS A 325 15.14 -9.79 10.16
C LYS A 325 15.66 -11.07 10.84
N THR A 326 14.79 -11.71 11.60
CA THR A 326 14.94 -13.09 12.05
C THR A 326 13.99 -14.00 11.25
N VAL A 327 14.34 -15.28 11.08
CA VAL A 327 13.52 -16.23 10.31
C VAL A 327 12.12 -16.36 10.90
N ASP A 328 12.02 -16.44 12.23
CA ASP A 328 10.79 -16.30 12.98
C ASP A 328 10.66 -14.87 13.51
N PRO A 329 9.71 -14.06 13.04
CA PRO A 329 9.54 -12.68 13.47
C PRO A 329 9.03 -12.55 14.91
N THR A 330 8.57 -13.64 15.53
CA THR A 330 8.09 -13.69 16.91
C THR A 330 9.20 -14.10 17.89
N ASP A 331 10.29 -14.70 17.39
CA ASP A 331 11.44 -15.11 18.17
C ASP A 331 12.70 -14.31 17.76
N PRO A 332 13.13 -13.34 18.59
CA PRO A 332 14.32 -12.51 18.29
C PRO A 332 15.64 -13.30 18.38
N THR A 333 15.62 -14.54 18.88
CA THR A 333 16.80 -15.41 18.96
C THR A 333 16.93 -16.35 17.78
N SER A 334 15.90 -16.44 16.93
CA SER A 334 15.93 -17.27 15.72
C SER A 334 16.93 -16.75 14.68
N THR A 335 17.31 -17.61 13.73
CA THR A 335 18.36 -17.33 12.74
C THR A 335 18.18 -15.98 12.07
N LYS A 336 19.26 -15.19 12.01
CA LYS A 336 19.26 -13.88 11.34
C LYS A 336 19.22 -14.10 9.83
N VAL A 337 18.31 -13.42 9.18
CA VAL A 337 18.07 -13.54 7.75
C VAL A 337 18.00 -12.17 7.08
N VAL A 338 18.25 -12.14 5.79
CA VAL A 338 17.94 -11.00 4.92
C VAL A 338 16.82 -11.40 3.96
N GLN A 339 15.87 -10.48 3.77
CA GLN A 339 14.83 -10.55 2.75
C GLN A 339 15.15 -9.48 1.72
N LEU A 340 15.10 -9.82 0.44
CA LEU A 340 15.42 -8.91 -0.64
C LEU A 340 14.10 -8.44 -1.25
N GLU A 341 13.92 -7.13 -1.31
CA GLU A 341 12.66 -6.56 -1.78
C GLU A 341 12.94 -5.49 -2.84
N THR A 342 11.96 -5.23 -3.68
CA THR A 342 11.96 -4.05 -4.56
C THR A 342 10.68 -3.25 -4.37
N ALA A 343 10.75 -1.96 -4.66
CA ALA A 343 9.60 -1.07 -4.61
C ALA A 343 9.09 -0.75 -6.01
N MET A 344 7.79 -0.97 -6.26
CA MET A 344 7.20 -0.70 -7.58
C MET A 344 7.40 0.75 -8.05
N GLY A 345 7.29 1.72 -7.13
CA GLY A 345 7.48 3.13 -7.48
C GLY A 345 8.88 3.46 -8.01
N ALA A 346 9.90 2.62 -7.73
CA ALA A 346 11.25 2.82 -8.23
C ALA A 346 11.36 2.64 -9.75
N ALA A 347 10.42 1.92 -10.37
CA ALA A 347 10.43 1.70 -11.82
C ALA A 347 10.27 2.99 -12.62
N VAL A 348 9.76 4.07 -12.02
CA VAL A 348 9.60 5.38 -12.70
C VAL A 348 10.91 5.89 -13.30
N ASN A 349 12.06 5.56 -12.70
CA ASN A 349 13.38 5.94 -13.21
C ASN A 349 13.75 5.26 -14.55
N LEU A 350 13.05 4.17 -14.90
CA LEU A 350 13.25 3.45 -16.16
C LEU A 350 12.45 4.05 -17.32
N PHE A 351 11.57 5.02 -17.05
CA PHE A 351 10.65 5.61 -18.02
C PHE A 351 10.88 7.12 -18.16
N HIS A 352 11.56 7.53 -19.24
CA HIS A 352 11.74 8.94 -19.56
C HIS A 352 10.39 9.60 -19.92
N GLY A 353 10.16 10.82 -19.41
CA GLY A 353 8.90 11.54 -19.60
C GLY A 353 7.79 11.15 -18.64
N SER A 354 8.10 10.38 -17.59
CA SER A 354 7.17 10.14 -16.48
C SER A 354 6.82 11.45 -15.77
N ILE A 355 5.59 11.53 -15.26
CA ILE A 355 5.05 12.73 -14.60
C ILE A 355 4.48 12.41 -13.22
N CYS A 356 4.25 13.45 -12.42
CA CYS A 356 3.48 13.37 -11.19
C CYS A 356 2.22 14.25 -11.30
N VAL A 357 1.19 13.91 -10.54
CA VAL A 357 0.00 14.74 -10.33
C VAL A 357 -0.27 14.83 -8.83
N GLU A 358 -0.43 16.04 -8.32
CA GLU A 358 -0.83 16.23 -6.92
C GLU A 358 -2.29 15.82 -6.76
N VAL A 359 -2.57 14.93 -5.81
CA VAL A 359 -3.94 14.51 -5.47
C VAL A 359 -4.30 14.89 -4.05
N ASP A 360 -5.58 15.13 -3.83
CA ASP A 360 -6.11 15.37 -2.50
C ASP A 360 -5.87 14.18 -1.58
N ARG A 361 -5.79 14.45 -0.27
CA ARG A 361 -5.60 13.41 0.76
C ARG A 361 -6.67 12.31 0.68
N MET A 362 -7.85 12.62 0.14
CA MET A 362 -8.91 11.66 -0.16
C MET A 362 -8.48 10.48 -1.03
N ARG A 363 -7.46 10.66 -1.89
CA ARG A 363 -6.93 9.59 -2.74
C ARG A 363 -5.84 8.76 -2.06
N PHE A 364 -5.47 9.14 -0.85
CA PHE A 364 -4.46 8.48 -0.03
C PHE A 364 -4.96 8.29 1.41
N LEU A 365 -5.75 7.24 1.59
CA LEU A 365 -6.29 6.77 2.87
C LEU A 365 -5.72 5.39 3.21
N PRO A 366 -4.38 5.26 3.41
CA PRO A 366 -3.78 4.00 3.79
C PRO A 366 -4.08 3.65 5.24
N VAL A 367 -4.31 2.38 5.52
CA VAL A 367 -4.30 1.87 6.90
C VAL A 367 -3.03 1.06 7.07
N LYS A 368 -2.07 1.47 7.90
CA LYS A 368 -0.82 0.69 8.15
C LYS A 368 -0.75 0.13 9.56
N THR A 369 -1.45 0.77 10.50
CA THR A 369 -1.51 0.45 11.91
C THR A 369 -2.94 0.45 12.42
N THR A 370 -3.14 0.03 13.67
CA THR A 370 -4.42 0.13 14.36
C THR A 370 -4.84 1.57 14.67
N ASP A 371 -3.90 2.53 14.71
CA ASP A 371 -4.20 3.96 14.86
C ASP A 371 -4.91 4.47 13.60
N ASP A 372 -4.40 4.11 12.42
CA ASP A 372 -5.04 4.45 11.14
C ASP A 372 -6.41 3.76 11.03
N LEU A 373 -6.50 2.50 11.47
CA LEU A 373 -7.76 1.75 11.47
C LEU A 373 -8.80 2.39 12.38
N PHE A 374 -8.38 2.94 13.52
CA PHE A 374 -9.27 3.65 14.43
C PHE A 374 -9.96 4.79 13.71
N ILE A 375 -9.20 5.65 13.02
CA ILE A 375 -9.74 6.79 12.27
C ILE A 375 -10.68 6.28 11.18
N MET A 376 -10.28 5.26 10.41
CA MET A 376 -11.10 4.70 9.32
C MET A 376 -12.42 4.08 9.81
N ARG A 377 -12.44 3.52 11.03
CA ARG A 377 -13.64 2.96 11.65
C ARG A 377 -14.51 4.01 12.34
N SER A 378 -13.95 5.16 12.66
CA SER A 378 -14.63 6.24 13.39
C SER A 378 -15.74 6.90 12.57
N ASP A 379 -16.46 7.80 13.22
CA ASP A 379 -17.50 8.65 12.64
C ASP A 379 -16.96 9.83 11.82
N ARG A 380 -15.63 10.01 11.72
CA ARG A 380 -15.02 10.97 10.78
C ARG A 380 -15.35 10.65 9.32
N PHE A 381 -15.38 9.36 8.99
CA PHE A 381 -15.69 8.91 7.63
C PHE A 381 -17.12 8.42 7.46
N HIS A 382 -17.77 8.90 6.40
CA HIS A 382 -18.97 8.30 5.85
C HIS A 382 -18.61 7.46 4.62
N LEU A 383 -19.06 6.20 4.57
CA LEU A 383 -18.94 5.39 3.36
C LEU A 383 -20.20 5.60 2.52
N THR A 384 -20.07 6.24 1.36
CA THR A 384 -21.20 6.56 0.49
C THR A 384 -21.76 5.33 -0.21
N ASP A 385 -22.91 5.48 -0.87
CA ASP A 385 -23.45 4.48 -1.79
C ASP A 385 -22.60 4.24 -3.05
N SER A 386 -21.61 5.12 -3.29
CA SER A 386 -20.59 4.92 -4.32
C SER A 386 -19.36 4.16 -3.81
N TYR A 387 -19.39 3.72 -2.54
CA TYR A 387 -18.26 3.11 -1.85
C TYR A 387 -17.04 4.06 -1.72
N GLU A 388 -17.33 5.35 -1.56
CA GLU A 388 -16.33 6.39 -1.33
C GLU A 388 -16.26 6.72 0.16
N MET A 389 -15.04 6.81 0.71
CA MET A 389 -14.82 7.30 2.07
C MET A 389 -14.77 8.83 2.02
N GLU A 390 -15.81 9.48 2.53
CA GLU A 390 -15.95 10.94 2.58
C GLU A 390 -15.77 11.45 4.02
N ASP A 391 -15.14 12.61 4.13
CA ASP A 391 -14.91 13.37 5.36
C ASP A 391 -15.33 14.84 5.12
N GLY A 392 -15.74 15.56 6.17
CA GLY A 392 -16.18 16.95 6.02
C GLY A 392 -15.05 17.99 5.90
N ASP A 393 -13.87 17.72 6.47
CA ASP A 393 -12.81 18.72 6.66
C ASP A 393 -11.40 18.17 6.31
N TYR A 394 -11.23 16.85 6.21
CA TYR A 394 -9.98 16.14 5.85
C TYR A 394 -8.74 16.48 6.69
N HIS A 395 -8.89 17.30 7.74
CA HIS A 395 -8.00 17.41 8.87
C HIS A 395 -8.32 16.26 9.83
N PHE A 396 -7.53 15.19 9.76
CA PHE A 396 -7.76 14.02 10.59
C PHE A 396 -7.21 14.23 12.02
N PRO A 397 -7.93 13.79 13.05
CA PRO A 397 -7.41 13.82 14.40
C PRO A 397 -6.18 12.92 14.54
N ASN A 398 -5.21 13.35 15.35
CA ASN A 398 -4.07 12.52 15.66
C ASN A 398 -4.48 11.43 16.65
N VAL A 399 -4.36 10.16 16.27
CA VAL A 399 -4.64 9.03 17.15
C VAL A 399 -3.33 8.35 17.55
N THR A 400 -3.16 8.07 18.84
CA THR A 400 -2.01 7.32 19.37
C THR A 400 -2.52 6.29 20.37
N LEU A 401 -2.41 5.01 19.99
CA LEU A 401 -2.81 3.88 20.83
C LEU A 401 -1.57 3.20 21.40
N ASP A 402 -1.62 2.86 22.70
CA ASP A 402 -0.53 2.15 23.39
C ASP A 402 -0.21 0.81 22.72
N LYS A 403 1.00 0.68 22.15
CA LYS A 403 1.37 -0.52 21.39
C LYS A 403 1.51 -1.77 22.26
N ARG A 404 1.56 -1.64 23.58
CA ARG A 404 1.49 -2.78 24.51
C ARG A 404 0.14 -3.49 24.45
N PHE A 405 -0.93 -2.76 24.12
CA PHE A 405 -2.32 -3.21 24.27
C PHE A 405 -3.15 -3.13 22.99
N TYR A 406 -2.77 -2.28 22.03
CA TYR A 406 -3.58 -2.03 20.83
C TYR A 406 -2.84 -2.32 19.52
N LYS A 407 -1.63 -2.88 19.55
CA LYS A 407 -0.85 -3.12 18.33
C LYS A 407 -1.48 -4.19 17.44
N ASN A 408 -1.90 -5.32 18.03
CA ASN A 408 -2.49 -6.41 17.28
C ASN A 408 -4.00 -6.22 17.14
N ILE A 409 -4.56 -6.70 16.03
CA ILE A 409 -5.98 -6.54 15.74
C ILE A 409 -6.89 -7.22 16.77
N ARG A 410 -6.50 -8.39 17.29
CA ARG A 410 -7.30 -9.10 18.31
C ARG A 410 -7.41 -8.28 19.58
N ASP A 411 -6.27 -7.79 20.08
CA ASP A 411 -6.19 -6.95 21.27
C ASP A 411 -6.95 -5.62 21.09
N PHE A 412 -6.89 -5.04 19.89
CA PHE A 412 -7.64 -3.85 19.51
C PHE A 412 -9.16 -4.10 19.55
N GLU A 413 -9.65 -5.19 18.94
CA GLU A 413 -11.09 -5.51 18.91
C GLU A 413 -11.63 -5.84 20.31
N GLU A 414 -10.84 -6.49 21.16
CA GLU A 414 -11.22 -6.78 22.55
C GLU A 414 -11.45 -5.50 23.37
N ARG A 415 -10.66 -4.45 23.10
CA ARG A 415 -10.74 -3.15 23.80
C ARG A 415 -11.78 -2.21 23.21
N PHE A 416 -12.18 -2.43 21.96
CA PHE A 416 -13.27 -1.74 21.28
C PHE A 416 -14.43 -2.70 20.93
N PRO A 417 -15.02 -3.42 21.91
CA PRO A 417 -15.98 -4.51 21.65
C PRO A 417 -17.28 -4.02 21.00
N TYR A 418 -17.54 -2.70 21.04
CA TYR A 418 -18.72 -2.07 20.47
C TYR A 418 -18.41 -1.16 19.27
N GLY A 419 -17.18 -1.24 18.75
CA GLY A 419 -16.63 -0.29 17.80
C GLY A 419 -15.84 0.82 18.50
N VAL A 420 -15.15 1.62 17.70
CA VAL A 420 -14.36 2.75 18.22
C VAL A 420 -15.27 3.88 18.70
N PRO A 421 -14.86 4.65 19.73
CA PRO A 421 -15.54 5.87 20.15
C PRO A 421 -15.77 6.87 19.01
N SER A 422 -16.78 7.74 19.18
CA SER A 422 -16.95 8.94 18.36
C SER A 422 -15.73 9.84 18.52
N ILE A 423 -15.18 10.34 17.42
CA ILE A 423 -13.99 11.22 17.42
C ILE A 423 -14.22 12.49 16.60
N ALA A 424 -15.42 12.69 16.04
CA ALA A 424 -15.73 13.86 15.23
C ALA A 424 -15.47 15.22 15.91
N ALA A 425 -15.57 15.28 17.24
CA ALA A 425 -15.32 16.48 18.03
C ALA A 425 -13.90 16.58 18.62
N ALA A 426 -13.02 15.62 18.34
CA ALA A 426 -11.65 15.60 18.86
C ALA A 426 -10.64 16.10 17.84
N ALA A 427 -9.63 16.83 18.33
CA ALA A 427 -8.42 17.16 17.59
C ALA A 427 -7.35 16.06 17.73
N SER A 428 -7.33 15.36 18.87
CA SER A 428 -6.44 14.23 19.10
C SER A 428 -7.04 13.23 20.08
N PHE A 429 -6.55 11.99 20.02
CA PHE A 429 -6.84 10.94 20.99
C PHE A 429 -5.56 10.17 21.33
N GLU A 430 -5.16 10.21 22.59
CA GLU A 430 -4.04 9.42 23.12
C GLU A 430 -4.53 8.51 24.24
N VAL A 431 -4.30 7.20 24.12
CA VAL A 431 -4.58 6.23 25.17
C VAL A 431 -3.30 5.52 25.58
N GLN A 432 -2.99 5.60 26.88
CA GLN A 432 -1.91 4.88 27.54
C GLN A 432 -2.49 3.88 28.54
N GLY A 433 -1.96 2.67 28.57
CA GLY A 433 -2.47 1.60 29.44
C GLY A 433 -3.62 0.79 28.84
N ASP A 434 -4.13 -0.14 29.65
CA ASP A 434 -5.10 -1.16 29.23
C ASP A 434 -6.55 -0.67 29.43
N TRP A 435 -7.05 0.11 28.48
CA TRP A 435 -8.42 0.64 28.52
C TRP A 435 -9.38 -0.16 27.63
N THR A 436 -10.56 -0.46 28.15
CA THR A 436 -11.68 -0.99 27.37
C THR A 436 -12.80 0.04 27.31
N PHE A 437 -13.50 0.12 26.17
CA PHE A 437 -14.49 1.17 25.92
C PHE A 437 -15.92 0.62 25.90
N GLY A 438 -16.81 1.30 26.62
CA GLY A 438 -18.24 1.06 26.58
C GLY A 438 -18.90 1.50 25.28
N ARG A 439 -20.22 1.36 25.22
CA ARG A 439 -21.03 1.80 24.07
C ARG A 439 -21.13 3.32 24.08
N ASN A 440 -21.17 3.91 22.88
CA ASN A 440 -21.48 5.33 22.67
C ASN A 440 -20.54 6.30 23.43
N VAL A 441 -19.28 5.93 23.62
CA VAL A 441 -18.26 6.84 24.17
C VAL A 441 -17.94 7.92 23.13
N SER A 442 -17.77 9.16 23.57
CA SER A 442 -17.43 10.30 22.71
C SER A 442 -16.13 10.97 23.13
N LEU A 443 -15.25 11.22 22.17
CA LEU A 443 -13.98 11.90 22.36
C LEU A 443 -14.11 13.36 21.90
N PHE A 444 -13.54 14.30 22.66
CA PHE A 444 -13.54 15.71 22.29
C PHE A 444 -12.24 16.42 22.65
N GLY A 445 -11.93 17.51 21.94
CA GLY A 445 -10.69 18.27 22.15
C GLY A 445 -9.43 17.40 22.00
N ASP A 446 -8.47 17.56 22.90
CA ASP A 446 -7.30 16.69 23.01
C ASP A 446 -7.58 15.55 24.00
N ALA A 447 -8.39 14.56 23.59
CA ALA A 447 -8.82 13.47 24.44
C ALA A 447 -7.64 12.59 24.90
N ARG A 448 -7.51 12.36 26.21
CA ARG A 448 -6.38 11.57 26.75
C ARG A 448 -6.79 10.64 27.88
N LEU A 449 -6.26 9.42 27.85
CA LEU A 449 -6.34 8.47 28.96
C LEU A 449 -4.93 8.05 29.37
N LYS A 450 -4.65 8.12 30.68
CA LYS A 450 -3.35 7.77 31.26
C LYS A 450 -3.30 6.30 31.65
N ASP A 451 -2.10 5.75 31.71
CA ASP A 451 -1.89 4.39 32.22
C ASP A 451 -2.13 4.35 33.73
N GLU A 452 -3.17 3.65 34.16
CA GLU A 452 -3.50 3.46 35.58
C GLU A 452 -2.74 2.29 36.21
N GLY A 453 -1.90 1.59 35.44
CA GLY A 453 -1.14 0.42 35.89
C GLY A 453 -1.98 -0.84 36.11
N HIS A 454 -3.26 -0.80 35.76
CA HIS A 454 -4.20 -1.91 35.80
C HIS A 454 -5.25 -1.77 34.68
N PRO A 455 -6.00 -2.83 34.32
CA PRO A 455 -7.08 -2.73 33.36
C PRO A 455 -8.18 -1.78 33.82
N SER A 456 -8.54 -0.84 32.94
CA SER A 456 -9.49 0.24 33.21
C SER A 456 -10.59 0.27 32.14
N TYR A 457 -11.72 0.89 32.46
CA TYR A 457 -12.91 0.87 31.62
C TYR A 457 -13.52 2.26 31.50
N VAL A 458 -13.83 2.68 30.27
CA VAL A 458 -14.63 3.87 30.00
C VAL A 458 -16.11 3.47 29.96
N PRO A 459 -16.97 3.94 30.89
CA PRO A 459 -18.37 3.58 30.93
C PRO A 459 -19.19 3.97 29.68
N ASN A 460 -20.38 3.38 29.56
CA ASN A 460 -21.26 3.64 28.42
C ASN A 460 -21.72 5.10 28.41
N GLY A 461 -21.66 5.75 27.25
CA GLY A 461 -22.13 7.12 27.05
C GLY A 461 -21.24 8.21 27.65
N GLU A 462 -20.09 7.85 28.23
CA GLU A 462 -19.17 8.81 28.82
C GLU A 462 -18.38 9.59 27.78
N TYR A 463 -17.88 10.75 28.19
CA TYR A 463 -17.05 11.61 27.38
C TYR A 463 -15.60 11.52 27.83
N VAL A 464 -14.68 11.51 26.88
CA VAL A 464 -13.24 11.58 27.15
C VAL A 464 -12.69 12.86 26.55
N GLY A 465 -12.17 13.71 27.42
CA GLY A 465 -11.58 15.01 27.08
C GLY A 465 -10.12 15.12 27.53
N PRO A 466 -9.57 16.35 27.58
CA PRO A 466 -8.20 16.61 28.03
C PRO A 466 -7.89 16.16 29.46
N GLN A 467 -8.90 16.00 30.32
CA GLN A 467 -8.74 15.60 31.72
C GLN A 467 -9.01 14.11 31.97
N GLY A 468 -9.28 13.31 30.93
CA GLY A 468 -9.67 11.91 31.07
C GLY A 468 -11.16 11.72 30.85
N ILE A 469 -11.79 10.87 31.66
CA ILE A 469 -13.25 10.71 31.67
C ILE A 469 -13.85 11.95 32.34
N GLU A 470 -14.66 12.70 31.60
CA GLU A 470 -15.25 13.96 32.04
C GLU A 470 -16.78 13.84 32.09
N PRO A 471 -17.45 14.42 33.10
CA PRO A 471 -18.91 14.40 33.16
C PRO A 471 -19.52 15.22 32.01
N ASP A 472 -20.70 14.80 31.56
CA ASP A 472 -21.51 15.45 30.52
C ASP A 472 -22.12 16.80 30.98
N GLU A 473 -21.33 17.65 31.64
CA GLU A 473 -21.77 18.97 32.12
C GLU A 473 -21.55 20.08 31.07
N TRP A 474 -21.04 19.73 29.87
CA TRP A 474 -20.58 20.68 28.85
C TRP A 474 -21.40 20.72 27.55
N LEU A 475 -22.52 19.98 27.45
CA LEU A 475 -23.47 20.06 26.32
C LEU A 475 -24.67 20.97 26.60
#